data_AF-A0A0M3K9R5-F1
#
_entry.id   AF-A0A0M3K9R5-F1
#
_cell.length_a   1.000
_cell.length_b   1.000
_cell.length_c   1.000
_cell.angle_alpha   90.00
_cell.angle_beta   90.00
_cell.angle_gamma   90.00
#
_symmetry.space_group_name_H-M   'P 1'
#
loop_
_entity.id
_entity.type
_entity.pdbx_description
1 polymer ?
#
loop_
_entity_poly.entity_id
_entity_poly.type
_entity_poly.pdbx_seq_one_letter_code
_entity_poly.pdbx_strand_id
1 'polypeptide(L)'
;MVSKTASQLDCQQVLWLFGEDEHITEVGTMNIMMFWRNENGEEELVTAPLDDGVILPGVTRDSVLTLAREWKEFKVSERNVGMQEIRKALKEKRLYEMFGTGTACVVSPVGRILYKNVKKNGEIEDLVIPTMEHKPNVMQRIYDTITDIQHARIPREDWMRLVV
;
A
#
# COMPACT_ATOMS: atom_id res chain seq x y z
N MET A 1 -18.12 2.65 16.03
CA MET A 1 -17.05 3.23 15.20
C MET A 1 -16.23 2.08 14.65
N VAL A 2 -15.99 2.03 13.34
CA VAL A 2 -15.39 0.86 12.66
C VAL A 2 -14.02 0.48 13.24
N SER A 3 -13.23 1.47 13.65
CA SER A 3 -11.93 1.26 14.33
C SER A 3 -12.03 0.45 15.63
N LYS A 4 -13.11 0.61 16.42
CA LYS A 4 -13.32 -0.19 17.63
C LYS A 4 -13.58 -1.66 17.28
N THR A 5 -14.34 -1.91 16.21
CA THR A 5 -14.59 -3.27 15.72
C THR A 5 -13.32 -3.93 15.20
N ALA A 6 -12.48 -3.20 14.45
CA ALA A 6 -11.17 -3.70 14.03
C ALA A 6 -10.31 -4.09 15.24
N SER A 7 -10.24 -3.23 16.27
CA SER A 7 -9.49 -3.52 17.49
C SER A 7 -10.02 -4.74 18.25
N GLN A 8 -11.34 -4.95 18.30
CA GLN A 8 -11.94 -6.14 18.90
C GLN A 8 -11.62 -7.44 18.14
N LEU A 9 -11.25 -7.32 16.86
CA LEU A 9 -10.81 -8.41 15.98
C LEU A 9 -9.28 -8.50 15.87
N ASP A 10 -8.55 -7.89 16.80
CA ASP A 10 -7.08 -7.87 16.84
C ASP A 10 -6.44 -7.27 15.57
N CYS A 11 -7.13 -6.29 14.98
CA CYS A 11 -6.65 -5.50 13.84
C CYS A 11 -6.34 -4.07 14.30
N GLN A 12 -5.20 -3.52 13.87
CA GLN A 12 -4.75 -2.18 14.27
C GLN A 12 -5.32 -1.07 13.39
N GLN A 13 -5.70 -1.39 12.14
CA GLN A 13 -6.21 -0.44 11.15
C GLN A 13 -7.37 -1.06 10.37
N VAL A 14 -8.13 -0.21 9.68
CA VAL A 14 -9.22 -0.61 8.79
C VAL A 14 -8.71 -0.51 7.35
N LEU A 15 -8.79 -1.59 6.57
CA LEU A 15 -8.66 -1.52 5.12
C LEU A 15 -10.02 -1.11 4.53
N TRP A 16 -10.07 0.03 3.88
CA TRP A 16 -11.29 0.55 3.28
C TRP A 16 -11.53 -0.10 1.92
N LEU A 17 -12.75 -0.60 1.73
CA LEU A 17 -13.21 -1.25 0.51
C LEU A 17 -14.35 -0.41 -0.10
N PHE A 18 -14.37 -0.32 -1.43
CA PHE A 18 -15.36 0.47 -2.16
C PHE A 18 -15.96 -0.28 -3.35
N GLY A 19 -17.26 -0.08 -3.58
CA GLY A 19 -17.99 -0.69 -4.69
C GLY A 19 -18.26 -2.20 -4.54
N GLU A 20 -18.95 -2.76 -5.53
CA GLU A 20 -19.33 -4.18 -5.56
C GLU A 20 -18.12 -5.12 -5.75
N ASP A 21 -17.09 -4.63 -6.43
CA ASP A 21 -15.83 -5.35 -6.68
C ASP A 21 -14.86 -5.31 -5.49
N GLU A 22 -15.27 -4.65 -4.39
CA GLU A 22 -14.47 -4.50 -3.17
C GLU A 22 -13.08 -3.94 -3.47
N HIS A 23 -13.04 -2.83 -4.24
CA HIS A 23 -11.80 -2.13 -4.54
C HIS A 23 -11.15 -1.63 -3.27
N ILE A 24 -9.86 -1.92 -3.09
CA ILE A 24 -9.11 -1.40 -1.97
C ILE A 24 -8.80 0.09 -2.21
N THR A 25 -9.00 0.91 -1.19
CA THR A 25 -8.85 2.37 -1.33
C THR A 25 -7.75 2.91 -0.43
N GLU A 26 -7.92 2.78 0.88
CA GLU A 26 -7.02 3.32 1.89
C GLU A 26 -6.89 2.36 3.08
N VAL A 27 -5.84 2.55 3.90
CA VAL A 27 -5.66 1.83 5.17
C VAL A 27 -5.62 2.82 6.33
N GLY A 28 -6.68 2.82 7.14
CA GLY A 28 -6.84 3.80 8.22
C GLY A 28 -6.95 5.22 7.65
N THR A 29 -5.89 6.00 7.83
CA THR A 29 -5.73 7.38 7.33
C THR A 29 -4.51 7.50 6.41
N MET A 30 -4.18 6.42 5.69
CA MET A 30 -3.03 6.31 4.81
C MET A 30 -3.48 5.80 3.44
N ASN A 31 -2.85 6.28 2.38
CA ASN A 31 -2.98 5.63 1.07
C ASN A 31 -2.37 4.23 1.13
N ILE A 32 -2.85 3.31 0.31
CA ILE A 32 -2.36 1.93 0.26
C ILE A 32 -1.58 1.66 -1.03
N MET A 33 -0.46 0.95 -0.91
CA MET A 33 0.34 0.50 -2.04
C MET A 33 0.60 -1.00 -1.94
N MET A 34 0.78 -1.63 -3.10
CA MET A 34 1.18 -3.03 -3.20
C MET A 34 2.32 -3.18 -4.19
N PHE A 35 3.31 -3.97 -3.83
CA PHE A 35 4.35 -4.44 -4.73
C PHE A 35 4.14 -5.93 -5.00
N TRP A 36 4.09 -6.28 -6.28
CA TRP A 36 3.75 -7.64 -6.71
C TRP A 36 4.29 -7.96 -8.09
N ARG A 37 4.08 -9.20 -8.54
CA ARG A 37 4.15 -9.57 -9.95
C ARG A 37 2.74 -9.57 -10.56
N ASN A 38 2.52 -8.75 -11.58
CA ASN A 38 1.23 -8.64 -12.26
C ASN A 38 0.94 -9.87 -13.16
N GLU A 39 -0.22 -9.89 -13.82
CA GLU A 39 -0.64 -11.02 -14.67
C GLU A 39 0.22 -11.19 -15.93
N ASN A 40 0.92 -10.14 -16.37
CA ASN A 40 1.87 -10.19 -17.48
C ASN A 40 3.27 -10.67 -17.05
N GLY A 41 3.46 -10.96 -15.76
CA GLY A 41 4.75 -11.38 -15.22
C GLY A 41 5.71 -10.23 -14.88
N GLU A 42 5.25 -8.98 -14.92
CA GLU A 42 6.07 -7.80 -14.61
C GLU A 42 6.02 -7.49 -13.11
N GLU A 43 7.15 -7.11 -12.52
CA GLU A 43 7.14 -6.47 -11.20
C GLU A 43 6.48 -5.10 -11.29
N GLU A 44 5.57 -4.84 -10.36
CA GLU A 44 4.71 -3.65 -10.40
C GLU A 44 4.44 -3.13 -8.99
N LEU A 45 4.64 -1.82 -8.80
CA LEU A 45 4.10 -1.06 -7.68
C LEU A 45 2.77 -0.45 -8.12
N VAL A 46 1.69 -0.79 -7.42
CA VAL A 46 0.33 -0.37 -7.75
C VAL A 46 -0.36 0.29 -6.55
N THR A 47 -1.13 1.34 -6.84
CA THR A 47 -2.01 2.05 -5.90
C THR A 47 -3.31 2.43 -6.61
N ALA A 48 -4.39 2.67 -5.86
CA ALA A 48 -5.64 3.20 -6.40
C ALA A 48 -5.44 4.59 -7.06
N PRO A 49 -6.15 4.91 -8.16
CA PRO A 49 -6.08 6.20 -8.85
C PRO A 49 -6.81 7.29 -8.04
N LEU A 50 -6.65 8.55 -8.45
CA LEU A 50 -7.31 9.70 -7.79
C LEU A 50 -8.58 10.17 -8.52
N ASP A 51 -8.86 9.61 -9.69
CA ASP A 51 -9.80 10.17 -10.68
C ASP A 51 -11.27 10.19 -10.22
N ASP A 52 -11.66 9.28 -9.32
CA ASP A 52 -13.02 9.16 -8.80
C ASP A 52 -13.27 9.96 -7.51
N GLY A 53 -12.23 10.60 -6.95
CA GLY A 53 -12.31 11.40 -5.73
C GLY A 53 -12.50 10.60 -4.44
N VAL A 54 -12.41 9.26 -4.48
CA VAL A 54 -12.52 8.40 -3.28
C VAL A 54 -11.23 8.43 -2.46
N ILE A 55 -10.09 8.58 -3.12
CA ILE A 55 -8.75 8.54 -2.52
C ILE A 55 -8.27 9.96 -2.18
N LEU A 56 -7.78 10.16 -0.97
CA LEU A 56 -7.13 11.42 -0.59
C LEU A 56 -5.75 11.54 -1.28
N PRO A 57 -5.44 12.66 -1.97
CA PRO A 57 -4.16 12.86 -2.65
C PRO A 57 -3.02 13.11 -1.65
N GLY A 58 -2.50 12.06 -1.02
CA GLY A 58 -1.45 12.16 -0.02
C GLY A 58 -0.10 12.59 -0.59
N VAL A 59 0.57 13.53 0.09
CA VAL A 59 1.92 13.99 -0.30
C VAL A 59 2.95 12.85 -0.23
N THR A 60 2.86 11.99 0.79
CA THR A 60 3.75 10.82 0.90
C THR A 60 3.51 9.84 -0.24
N ARG A 61 2.24 9.61 -0.63
CA ARG A 61 1.89 8.79 -1.81
C ARG A 61 2.55 9.33 -3.08
N ASP A 62 2.42 10.63 -3.32
CA ASP A 62 3.02 11.29 -4.49
C ASP A 62 4.56 11.16 -4.50
N SER A 63 5.18 11.32 -3.32
CA SER A 63 6.63 11.14 -3.15
C SER A 63 7.07 9.71 -3.49
N VAL A 64 6.34 8.69 -3.01
CA VAL A 64 6.64 7.29 -3.32
C VAL A 64 6.51 7.01 -4.82
N LEU A 65 5.43 7.46 -5.45
CA LEU A 65 5.22 7.26 -6.90
C LEU A 65 6.32 7.95 -7.72
N THR A 66 6.74 9.14 -7.31
CA THR A 66 7.82 9.88 -7.97
C THR A 66 9.14 9.10 -7.90
N LEU A 67 9.56 8.66 -6.71
CA LEU A 67 10.79 7.85 -6.55
C LEU A 67 10.73 6.54 -7.34
N ALA A 68 9.61 5.83 -7.25
CA ALA A 68 9.43 4.56 -7.96
C ALA A 68 9.55 4.73 -9.49
N ARG A 69 8.99 5.81 -10.04
CA ARG A 69 9.11 6.16 -11.47
C ARG A 69 10.53 6.57 -11.87
N GLU A 70 11.26 7.24 -10.99
CA GLU A 70 12.64 7.64 -11.23
C GLU A 70 13.60 6.44 -11.26
N TRP A 71 13.39 5.44 -10.42
CA TRP A 71 14.21 4.24 -10.40
C TRP A 71 14.12 3.43 -11.69
N LYS A 72 12.96 3.42 -12.37
CA LYS A 72 12.74 2.70 -13.64
C LYS A 72 13.09 1.19 -13.58
N GLU A 73 12.95 0.60 -12.41
CA GLU A 73 13.28 -0.82 -12.16
C GLU A 73 12.06 -1.73 -12.31
N PHE A 74 10.86 -1.19 -12.09
CA PHE A 74 9.59 -1.91 -12.15
C PHE A 74 8.48 -0.98 -12.63
N LYS A 75 7.34 -1.57 -13.01
CA LYS A 75 6.17 -0.83 -13.47
C LYS A 75 5.52 -0.07 -12.32
N VAL A 76 5.04 1.15 -12.58
CA VAL A 76 4.28 1.95 -11.60
C VAL A 76 2.90 2.23 -12.17
N SER A 77 1.87 1.76 -11.47
CA SER A 77 0.48 1.81 -11.94
C SER A 77 -0.44 2.48 -10.92
N GLU A 78 -1.25 3.42 -11.41
CA GLU A 78 -2.39 3.97 -10.66
C GLU A 78 -3.66 3.34 -11.22
N ARG A 79 -4.18 2.29 -10.56
CA ARG A 79 -5.39 1.56 -10.99
C ARG A 79 -6.11 0.93 -9.82
N ASN A 80 -7.41 0.69 -10.00
CA ASN A 80 -8.19 -0.05 -9.01
C ASN A 80 -7.69 -1.50 -8.89
N VAL A 81 -7.68 -1.99 -7.66
CA VAL A 81 -7.33 -3.37 -7.30
C VAL A 81 -8.42 -3.89 -6.37
N GLY A 82 -9.08 -4.99 -6.73
CA GLY A 82 -10.14 -5.60 -5.94
C GLY A 82 -9.63 -6.64 -4.95
N MET A 83 -10.37 -6.90 -3.87
CA MET A 83 -10.03 -7.96 -2.90
C MET A 83 -9.86 -9.34 -3.54
N GLN A 84 -10.61 -9.64 -4.62
CA GLN A 84 -10.47 -10.91 -5.33
C GLN A 84 -9.12 -11.03 -6.04
N GLU A 85 -8.57 -9.93 -6.54
CA GLU A 85 -7.26 -9.88 -7.17
C GLU A 85 -6.14 -10.10 -6.14
N ILE A 86 -6.25 -9.47 -4.96
CA ILE A 86 -5.34 -9.70 -3.83
C ILE A 86 -5.32 -11.16 -3.42
N ARG A 87 -6.49 -11.76 -3.22
CA ARG A 87 -6.63 -13.17 -2.82
C ARG A 87 -6.03 -14.10 -3.85
N LYS A 88 -6.26 -13.85 -5.14
CA LYS A 88 -5.65 -14.60 -6.25
C LYS A 88 -4.13 -14.46 -6.22
N ALA A 89 -3.61 -13.23 -6.11
CA ALA A 89 -2.17 -12.97 -6.10
C ALA A 89 -1.46 -13.59 -4.89
N LEU A 90 -2.08 -13.61 -3.71
CA LEU A 90 -1.56 -14.31 -2.53
C LEU A 90 -1.48 -15.82 -2.76
N LYS A 91 -2.56 -16.43 -3.27
CA LYS A 91 -2.59 -17.87 -3.58
C LYS A 91 -1.52 -18.25 -4.61
N GLU A 92 -1.27 -17.37 -5.57
CA GLU A 92 -0.27 -17.55 -6.63
C GLU A 92 1.14 -17.09 -6.22
N LYS A 93 1.34 -16.66 -4.96
CA LYS A 93 2.61 -16.13 -4.44
C LYS A 93 3.20 -15.00 -5.28
N ARG A 94 2.32 -14.16 -5.83
CA ARG A 94 2.67 -12.98 -6.63
C ARG A 94 2.61 -11.68 -5.85
N LEU A 95 1.83 -11.60 -4.78
CA LEU A 95 1.83 -10.43 -3.88
C LEU A 95 3.04 -10.51 -2.95
N TYR A 96 3.92 -9.51 -3.03
CA TYR A 96 5.18 -9.49 -2.28
C TYR A 96 5.10 -8.58 -1.05
N GLU A 97 4.58 -7.38 -1.24
CA GLU A 97 4.52 -6.37 -0.19
C GLU A 97 3.21 -5.59 -0.30
N MET A 98 2.68 -5.18 0.85
CA MET A 98 1.57 -4.24 0.94
C MET A 98 1.84 -3.29 2.10
N PHE A 99 1.66 -2.00 1.89
CA PHE A 99 2.00 -1.00 2.89
C PHE A 99 1.16 0.27 2.74
N GLY A 100 0.86 0.90 3.87
CA GLY A 100 0.28 2.23 3.92
C GLY A 100 1.35 3.31 3.77
N THR A 101 1.02 4.44 3.16
CA THR A 101 1.86 5.64 3.10
C THR A 101 1.13 6.84 3.66
N GLY A 102 1.80 7.60 4.52
CA GLY A 102 1.24 8.82 5.10
C GLY A 102 2.22 9.54 6.00
N THR A 103 1.99 10.82 6.23
CA THR A 103 2.93 11.72 6.93
C THR A 103 3.36 11.21 8.31
N ALA A 104 2.48 10.54 9.04
CA ALA A 104 2.74 10.10 10.40
C ALA A 104 3.81 9.00 10.51
N CYS A 105 3.92 8.12 9.52
CA CYS A 105 4.81 6.95 9.55
C CYS A 105 5.74 6.85 8.34
N VAL A 106 5.55 7.72 7.34
CA VAL A 106 6.12 7.62 5.99
C VAL A 106 5.62 6.38 5.26
N VAL A 107 6.00 5.20 5.74
CA VAL A 107 5.58 3.88 5.26
C VAL A 107 5.22 3.00 6.45
N SER A 108 4.11 2.26 6.35
CA SER A 108 3.66 1.32 7.38
C SER A 108 3.33 -0.05 6.76
N PRO A 109 4.05 -1.13 7.11
CA PRO A 109 3.84 -2.44 6.50
C PRO A 109 2.49 -3.04 6.91
N VAL A 110 1.84 -3.71 5.97
CA VAL A 110 0.67 -4.58 6.22
C VAL A 110 1.17 -6.02 6.28
N GLY A 111 1.02 -6.67 7.45
CA GLY A 111 1.38 -8.08 7.63
C GLY A 111 0.20 -9.05 7.57
N ARG A 112 -1.03 -8.55 7.75
CA ARG A 112 -2.24 -9.37 7.87
C ARG A 112 -3.49 -8.61 7.46
N ILE A 113 -4.41 -9.26 6.78
CA ILE A 113 -5.76 -8.75 6.49
C ILE A 113 -6.77 -9.78 6.97
N LEU A 114 -7.65 -9.37 7.90
CA LEU A 114 -8.81 -10.16 8.28
C LEU A 114 -9.99 -9.78 7.38
N TYR A 115 -10.36 -10.67 6.46
CA TYR A 115 -11.35 -10.40 5.42
C TYR A 115 -12.60 -11.27 5.60
N LYS A 116 -13.78 -10.65 5.60
CA LYS A 116 -15.06 -11.36 5.61
C LYS A 116 -15.54 -11.59 4.18
N ASN A 117 -15.42 -12.82 3.70
CA ASN A 117 -15.79 -13.17 2.34
C ASN A 117 -17.31 -13.32 2.18
N VAL A 118 -17.96 -12.26 1.71
CA VAL A 118 -19.40 -12.26 1.44
C VAL A 118 -19.83 -13.29 0.39
N LYS A 119 -18.94 -13.65 -0.55
CA LYS A 119 -19.20 -14.67 -1.58
C LYS A 119 -19.10 -16.11 -1.05
N LYS A 120 -18.56 -16.31 0.17
CA LYS A 120 -18.46 -17.59 0.86
C LYS A 120 -19.24 -17.58 2.18
N ASN A 121 -20.51 -17.17 2.13
CA ASN A 121 -21.40 -17.12 3.30
C ASN A 121 -20.86 -16.28 4.48
N GLY A 122 -19.96 -15.33 4.23
CA GLY A 122 -19.35 -14.51 5.27
C GLY A 122 -18.26 -15.20 6.07
N GLU A 123 -17.63 -16.26 5.54
CA GLU A 123 -16.43 -16.88 6.11
C GLU A 123 -15.34 -15.82 6.35
N ILE A 124 -14.67 -15.91 7.51
CA ILE A 124 -13.55 -15.03 7.85
C ILE A 124 -12.26 -15.68 7.36
N GLU A 125 -11.57 -15.01 6.45
CA GLU A 125 -10.26 -15.38 5.94
C GLU A 125 -9.18 -14.55 6.63
N ASP A 126 -8.18 -15.22 7.19
CA ASP A 126 -6.97 -14.59 7.72
C ASP A 126 -5.88 -14.63 6.64
N LEU A 127 -5.66 -13.49 5.98
CA LEU A 127 -4.73 -13.36 4.86
C LEU A 127 -3.39 -12.82 5.37
N VAL A 128 -2.39 -13.68 5.43
CA VAL A 128 -1.01 -13.28 5.77
C VAL A 128 -0.36 -12.64 4.54
N ILE A 129 0.20 -11.45 4.72
CA ILE A 129 0.90 -10.71 3.67
C ILE A 129 2.41 -10.78 3.93
N PRO A 130 3.23 -11.27 2.97
CA PRO A 130 4.65 -11.54 3.19
C PRO A 130 5.54 -10.28 3.16
N THR A 131 4.99 -9.10 3.48
CA THR A 131 5.64 -7.79 3.36
C THR A 131 6.99 -7.73 4.05
N MET A 132 7.14 -8.37 5.21
CA MET A 132 8.39 -8.35 5.98
C MET A 132 9.42 -9.39 5.49
N GLU A 133 8.95 -10.45 4.85
CA GLU A 133 9.74 -11.59 4.40
C GLU A 133 10.36 -11.36 3.01
N HIS A 134 9.67 -10.62 2.14
CA HIS A 134 10.14 -10.35 0.78
C HIS A 134 11.48 -9.58 0.77
N LYS A 135 12.41 -10.04 -0.09
CA LYS A 135 13.74 -9.46 -0.32
C LYS A 135 14.09 -9.49 -1.82
N PRO A 136 14.74 -8.45 -2.38
CA PRO A 136 15.00 -7.15 -1.76
C PRO A 136 13.67 -6.43 -1.44
N ASN A 137 13.67 -5.65 -0.35
CA ASN A 137 12.43 -5.08 0.17
C ASN A 137 12.22 -3.65 -0.34
N VAL A 138 11.22 -3.46 -1.21
CA VAL A 138 10.96 -2.18 -1.88
C VAL A 138 10.40 -1.16 -0.91
N MET A 139 9.47 -1.59 -0.05
CA MET A 139 8.89 -0.82 1.05
C MET A 139 9.97 -0.20 1.94
N GLN A 140 10.96 -1.00 2.36
CA GLN A 140 12.06 -0.50 3.19
C GLN A 140 12.94 0.50 2.43
N ARG A 141 13.28 0.23 1.17
CA ARG A 141 14.05 1.18 0.34
C ARG A 141 13.34 2.52 0.20
N ILE A 142 12.02 2.52 0.03
CA ILE A 142 11.20 3.75 -0.03
C ILE A 142 11.29 4.51 1.29
N TYR A 143 11.09 3.83 2.43
CA TYR A 143 11.20 4.43 3.75
C TYR A 143 12.58 5.07 3.97
N ASP A 144 13.65 4.31 3.71
CA ASP A 144 15.02 4.76 3.89
C ASP A 144 15.31 5.98 3.02
N THR A 145 14.91 5.94 1.74
CA THR A 145 15.14 7.05 0.79
C THR A 145 14.41 8.33 1.24
N ILE A 146 13.13 8.23 1.60
CA ILE A 146 12.35 9.40 2.02
C ILE A 146 12.89 9.97 3.33
N THR A 147 13.20 9.11 4.31
CA THR A 147 13.76 9.57 5.59
C THR A 147 15.15 10.15 5.43
N ASP A 148 15.98 9.64 4.52
CA ASP A 148 17.27 10.21 4.18
C ASP A 148 17.15 11.59 3.53
N ILE A 149 16.15 11.80 2.67
CA ILE A 149 15.83 13.13 2.14
C ILE A 149 15.38 14.08 3.27
N GLN A 150 14.47 13.63 4.13
CA GLN A 150 13.93 14.43 5.24
C GLN A 150 15.03 14.87 6.23
N HIS A 151 16.05 14.04 6.44
CA HIS A 151 17.20 14.34 7.30
C HIS A 151 18.39 14.94 6.54
N ALA A 152 18.21 15.37 5.29
CA ALA A 152 19.23 15.96 4.43
C ALA A 152 20.49 15.09 4.23
N ARG A 153 20.35 13.76 4.34
CA ARG A 153 21.39 12.78 3.97
C ARG A 153 21.46 12.58 2.46
N ILE A 154 20.32 12.74 1.77
CA ILE A 154 20.22 12.79 0.30
C ILE A 154 19.71 14.18 -0.09
N PRO A 155 20.39 14.91 -0.99
CA PRO A 155 19.93 16.22 -1.45
C PRO A 155 18.68 16.09 -2.33
N ARG A 156 17.65 16.87 -2.01
CA ARG A 156 16.37 16.97 -2.74
C ARG A 156 15.74 18.34 -2.47
N GLU A 157 16.38 19.39 -2.98
CA GLU A 157 16.04 20.80 -2.65
C GLU A 157 14.61 21.18 -3.06
N ASP A 158 14.06 20.53 -4.08
CA ASP A 158 12.69 20.70 -4.54
C ASP A 158 11.65 20.15 -3.55
N TRP A 159 12.04 19.29 -2.61
CA TRP A 159 11.14 18.70 -1.59
C TRP A 159 11.33 19.29 -0.21
N MET A 160 12.52 19.81 0.08
CA MET A 160 12.92 20.24 1.42
C MET A 160 13.07 21.76 1.50
N ARG A 161 12.27 22.39 2.37
CA ARG A 161 12.40 23.82 2.67
C ARG A 161 13.13 24.01 3.99
N LEU A 162 14.30 24.64 3.93
CA LEU A 162 15.00 25.08 5.13
C LEU A 162 14.19 26.18 5.82
N VAL A 163 13.95 26.02 7.12
CA VAL A 163 13.35 27.04 7.98
C VAL A 163 14.48 27.56 8.87
N VAL A 164 14.86 28.82 8.67
CA VAL A 164 15.87 29.56 9.45
C VAL A 164 15.23 30.67 10.24
#